data_AF-A0A355SGJ3-F1
#
_entry.id   AF-A0A355SGJ3-F1
#
_cell.length_a   1.000
_cell.length_b   1.000
_cell.length_c   1.000
_cell.angle_alpha   90.00
_cell.angle_beta   90.00
_cell.angle_gamma   90.00
#
_symmetry.space_group_name_H-M   'P 1'
#
loop_
_entity.id
_entity.type
_entity.pdbx_description
1 polymer ?
#
loop_
_entity_poly.entity_id
_entity_poly.type
_entity_poly.pdbx_seq_one_letter_code
_entity_poly.pdbx_strand_id
1 'polypeptide(L)' 'TRTVDVHVRHLRQKIEDDDKNPKYIETIRGIGYRFNDIPV' A
#
# COMPACT_ATOMS: atom_id res chain seq x y z
N THR A 1 12.97 -2.78 8.35
CA THR A 1 12.28 -1.95 7.34
C THR A 1 11.98 -2.71 6.06
N ARG A 2 12.92 -3.42 5.42
CA ARG A 2 12.64 -4.24 4.20
C ARG A 2 11.48 -5.25 4.31
N THR A 3 11.27 -5.84 5.49
CA THR A 3 10.17 -6.80 5.72
C THR A 3 8.79 -6.18 5.57
N VAL A 4 8.63 -4.91 5.98
CA VAL A 4 7.37 -4.18 5.87
C VAL A 4 7.04 -3.94 4.39
N ASP A 5 8.02 -3.51 3.60
CA ASP A 5 7.83 -3.27 2.16
C ASP A 5 7.39 -4.54 1.41
N VAL A 6 7.97 -5.69 1.77
CA VAL A 6 7.60 -7.00 1.20
C VAL A 6 6.14 -7.35 1.55
N HIS A 7 5.76 -7.19 2.82
CA HIS A 7 4.38 -7.47 3.23
C HIS A 7 3.38 -6.49 2.61
N VAL A 8 3.71 -5.20 2.53
CA VAL A 8 2.87 -4.20 1.87
C VAL A 8 2.70 -4.52 0.39
N ARG A 9 3.77 -4.95 -0.30
CA ARG A 9 3.67 -5.40 -1.70
C ARG A 9 2.73 -6.59 -1.84
N HIS A 10 2.87 -7.61 -1.00
CA HIS A 10 1.97 -8.78 -1.05
C HIS A 10 0.52 -8.44 -0.69
N LEU A 11 0.30 -7.46 0.19
CA LEU A 11 -1.04 -6.97 0.50
C LEU A 11 -1.64 -6.25 -0.70
N ARG A 12 -0.89 -5.32 -1.32
CA ARG A 12 -1.36 -4.58 -2.50
C ARG A 12 -1.77 -5.52 -3.64
N GLN A 13 -0.95 -6.52 -3.93
CA GLN A 13 -1.26 -7.53 -4.95
C GLN A 13 -2.56 -8.33 -4.70
N LYS A 14 -3.06 -8.34 -3.46
CA LYS A 14 -4.28 -9.07 -3.09
C LYS A 14 -5.52 -8.18 -3.01
N ILE A 15 -5.35 -6.89 -2.70
CA ILE A 15 -6.47 -5.99 -2.39
C ILE A 15 -6.60 -4.83 -3.38
N GLU A 16 -5.54 -4.48 -4.10
CA GLU A 16 -5.53 -3.40 -5.08
C GLU A 16 -5.83 -3.96 -6.47
N ASP A 17 -6.60 -3.22 -7.26
CA ASP A 17 -6.83 -3.54 -8.68
C ASP A 17 -5.62 -3.18 -9.55
N ASP A 18 -4.90 -2.10 -9.19
CA ASP A 18 -3.69 -1.63 -9.88
C ASP A 18 -2.60 -1.25 -8.88
N ASP A 19 -1.50 -2.02 -8.89
CA ASP A 19 -0.31 -1.78 -8.07
C ASP A 19 0.33 -0.40 -8.31
N LYS A 20 0.13 0.22 -9.49
CA LYS A 20 0.66 1.56 -9.82
C LYS A 20 -0.17 2.68 -9.20
N ASN A 21 -1.44 2.41 -8.89
CA ASN A 21 -2.38 3.37 -8.32
C ASN A 21 -3.08 2.75 -7.10
N PRO A 22 -2.35 2.48 -6.00
CA PRO A 22 -2.92 1.83 -4.84
C PRO A 22 -3.93 2.76 -4.15
N LYS A 23 -5.17 2.27 -3.99
CA LYS A 23 -6.30 2.97 -3.39
C LYS A 23 -6.46 2.72 -1.90
N TYR A 24 -6.03 1.54 -1.43
CA TYR A 24 -6.16 1.13 -0.03
C TYR A 24 -4.89 1.40 0.76
N ILE A 25 -3.70 1.10 0.22
CA ILE A 25 -2.44 1.31 0.93
C ILE A 25 -1.62 2.38 0.24
N GLU A 26 -1.56 3.56 0.83
CA GLU A 26 -0.81 4.71 0.31
C GLU A 26 0.62 4.74 0.86
N THR A 27 1.58 5.12 0.02
CA THR A 27 2.95 5.38 0.46
C THR A 27 3.11 6.85 0.84
N ILE A 28 3.38 7.13 2.11
CA ILE A 28 3.74 8.46 2.60
C ILE A 28 5.27 8.57 2.63
N ARG A 29 5.84 9.29 1.66
CA ARG A 29 7.30 9.41 1.50
C ARG A 29 7.95 10.00 2.75
N GLY A 30 9.00 9.33 3.24
CA GLY A 30 9.72 9.74 4.45
C GLY A 30 9.05 9.33 5.77
N ILE A 31 7.86 8.73 5.73
CA ILE A 31 7.11 8.30 6.92
C ILE A 31 6.83 6.79 6.90
N GLY A 32 6.24 6.27 5.81
CA GLY A 32 5.86 4.86 5.71
C GLY A 32 4.59 4.64 4.88
N TYR A 33 3.66 3.85 5.42
CA TYR A 33 2.44 3.43 4.73
C TYR A 33 1.20 3.82 5.53
N ARG A 34 0.13 4.21 4.83
CA ARG A 34 -1.17 4.54 5.42
C ARG A 34 -2.24 3.68 4.76
N PHE A 35 -3.15 3.15 5.57
CA PHE A 35 -4.37 2.53 5.07
C PHE A 35 -5.45 3.60 4.86
N ASN A 36 -6.09 3.59 3.70
CA ASN A 36 -7.21 4.42 3.33
C ASN A 36 -8.47 3.55 3.28
N ASP A 37 -9.39 3.79 4.22
CA ASP A 37 -10.65 3.07 4.37
C ASP A 37 -11.77 3.62 3.46
N ILE A 38 -11.53 4.76 2.80
CA ILE A 38 -12.42 5.38 1.82
C ILE A 38 -11.68 5.51 0.48
N PRO A 39 -11.48 4.40 -0.25
CA PRO A 39 -10.91 4.45 -1.59
C PRO A 39 -11.86 5.19 -2.54
N VAL A 40 -11.33 6.17 -3.27
CA VAL A 40 -12.04 6.93 -4.33
C VAL A 40 -11.85 6.33 -5.72
#